data_AF-B1C384-F1
#
_entry.id   AF-B1C384-F1
#
_cell.length_a   1.000
_cell.length_b   1.000
_cell.length_c   1.000
_cell.angle_alpha   90.00
_cell.angle_beta   90.00
_cell.angle_gamma   90.00
#
_symmetry.space_group_name_H-M   'P 1'
#
loop_
_entity.id
_entity.type
_entity.pdbx_description
1 polymer ?
#
loop_
_entity_poly.entity_id
_entity_poly.type
_entity_poly.pdbx_seq_one_letter_code
_entity_poly.pdbx_strand_id
1 'polypeptide(L)'
;MDKIKLELIIERDESKMKAIKKIIATAICLMIIIGLCIFNPVSATEEPLLTVAFMSDLHNQQSTLESGNIRNSITKVCDDLATNENTDVLVIGGDVTSDSYVSKPVLESVLNKVVNETNKVTKNTLWITGNHDYNAGERDGYDSAPYYEFYMKQNVGELSDLESYYEEYKGEPQLLAYHYVIKGFDFICLNTSHEMLEGGKQNSNYAYSDGTMSWVDNKLEELGKNKTVFVIGHFPFRDSHSLSSSSKGMTVECDNKFKSILSKYPNVLYFYGHDHGTDSAYIRSDTAQRTTEYLADGSIKPEISGIGDSVLWTLEKTNDGYSLQNVQIGKYLGYDGNLNTIENRSSWEIVKNDDSFTLKYLENGRSLHIGTGNKFSLGSASPIKFYQQIGEEYLESNSLTEGAKYVLVSNENYALTNLTNGATGESIRLEPLYVEKTENGICDAKIAEPSFISTFMGSLRYYNNNIEDGPTVEDSKVVQNLMMYVYKD
;
A
#
# COMPACT_ATOMS: atom_id res chain seq x y z
N MET A 1 -20.23 41.40 83.85
CA MET A 1 -20.71 40.12 83.29
C MET A 1 -21.02 40.19 81.79
N ASP A 2 -20.94 41.36 81.14
CA ASP A 2 -21.42 41.53 79.76
C ASP A 2 -20.36 41.50 78.65
N LYS A 3 -19.07 41.63 78.98
CA LYS A 3 -18.00 41.59 77.96
C LYS A 3 -17.72 40.18 77.43
N ILE A 4 -17.72 39.19 78.33
CA ILE A 4 -17.44 37.77 78.01
C ILE A 4 -18.57 37.14 77.18
N LYS A 5 -19.83 37.55 77.41
CA LYS A 5 -20.96 37.08 76.59
C LYS A 5 -20.92 37.64 75.16
N LEU A 6 -20.44 38.87 74.97
CA LEU A 6 -20.33 39.48 73.65
C LEU A 6 -19.18 38.86 72.83
N GLU A 7 -18.03 38.61 73.45
CA GLU A 7 -16.89 37.93 72.81
C GLU A 7 -17.23 36.49 72.39
N LEU A 8 -17.92 35.72 73.23
CA LEU A 8 -18.36 34.35 72.88
C LEU A 8 -19.41 34.30 71.76
N ILE A 9 -20.22 35.36 71.61
CA ILE A 9 -21.19 35.46 70.50
C ILE A 9 -20.45 35.79 69.20
N ILE A 10 -19.48 36.72 69.23
CA ILE A 10 -18.68 37.10 68.06
C ILE A 10 -17.81 35.93 67.59
N GLU A 11 -17.14 35.20 68.51
CA GLU A 11 -16.31 34.03 68.18
C GLU A 11 -17.14 32.88 67.57
N ARG A 12 -18.35 32.67 68.08
CA ARG A 12 -19.28 31.66 67.56
C ARG A 12 -19.83 32.03 66.18
N ASP A 13 -19.99 33.32 65.89
CA ASP A 13 -20.45 33.80 64.58
C ASP A 13 -19.32 33.79 63.54
N GLU A 14 -18.07 34.11 63.94
CA GLU A 14 -16.89 33.97 63.09
C GLU A 14 -16.60 32.51 62.74
N SER A 15 -16.71 31.60 63.71
CA SER A 15 -16.59 30.15 63.51
C SER A 15 -17.63 29.63 62.49
N LYS A 16 -18.90 30.04 62.63
CA LYS A 16 -19.96 29.70 61.69
C LYS A 16 -19.73 30.31 60.31
N MET A 17 -19.32 31.57 60.22
CA MET A 17 -18.94 32.20 58.96
C MET A 17 -17.77 31.49 58.28
N LYS A 18 -16.78 31.04 59.05
CA LYS A 18 -15.62 30.32 58.51
C LYS A 18 -16.04 28.95 57.98
N ALA A 19 -16.95 28.25 58.66
CA ALA A 19 -17.53 27.01 58.18
C ALA A 19 -18.37 27.21 56.92
N ILE A 20 -19.22 28.25 56.86
CA ILE A 20 -20.03 28.59 55.68
C ILE A 20 -19.14 28.98 54.50
N LYS A 21 -18.10 29.79 54.71
CA LYS A 21 -17.12 30.13 53.66
C LYS A 21 -16.38 28.90 53.16
N LYS A 22 -16.07 27.94 54.03
CA LYS A 22 -15.43 26.67 53.63
C LYS A 22 -16.38 25.81 52.80
N ILE A 23 -17.66 25.70 53.18
CA ILE A 23 -18.68 24.96 52.42
C ILE A 23 -18.91 25.61 51.06
N ILE A 24 -19.01 26.94 51.00
CA ILE A 24 -19.17 27.68 49.74
C ILE A 24 -17.93 27.51 48.86
N ALA A 25 -16.72 27.63 49.42
CA ALA A 25 -15.48 27.40 48.67
C ALA A 25 -15.37 25.96 48.15
N THR A 26 -15.76 24.97 48.94
CA THR A 26 -15.79 23.56 48.51
C THR A 26 -16.85 23.34 47.43
N ALA A 27 -18.04 23.93 47.55
CA ALA A 27 -19.09 23.84 46.52
C ALA A 27 -18.67 24.54 45.21
N ILE A 28 -17.99 25.68 45.29
CA ILE A 28 -17.43 26.38 44.13
C ILE A 28 -16.32 25.54 43.50
N CYS A 29 -15.40 24.97 44.28
CA CYS A 29 -14.38 24.05 43.74
C CYS A 29 -15.01 22.81 43.10
N LEU A 30 -16.07 22.23 43.69
CA LEU A 30 -16.77 21.09 43.11
C LEU A 30 -17.47 21.47 41.81
N MET A 31 -18.11 22.65 41.75
CA MET A 31 -18.74 23.16 40.53
C MET A 31 -17.73 23.56 39.46
N ILE A 32 -16.54 24.03 39.83
CA ILE A 32 -15.43 24.28 38.89
C ILE A 32 -14.86 22.96 38.38
N ILE A 33 -14.72 21.92 39.22
CA ILE A 33 -14.26 20.59 38.79
C ILE A 33 -15.30 19.94 37.88
N ILE A 34 -16.58 19.95 38.26
CA ILE A 34 -17.68 19.44 37.43
C ILE A 34 -17.81 20.27 36.15
N GLY A 35 -17.65 21.59 36.22
CA GLY A 35 -17.61 22.47 35.05
C GLY A 35 -16.41 22.18 34.13
N LEU A 36 -15.22 21.93 34.67
CA LEU A 36 -14.04 21.53 33.90
C LEU A 36 -14.17 20.11 33.30
N CYS A 37 -14.92 19.22 33.95
CA CYS A 37 -15.24 17.89 33.42
C CYS A 37 -16.38 17.91 32.39
N ILE A 38 -17.27 18.91 32.40
CA ILE A 38 -18.38 19.06 31.44
C ILE A 38 -18.00 19.96 30.25
N PHE A 39 -17.00 20.84 30.39
CA PHE A 39 -16.57 21.78 29.35
C PHE A 39 -15.17 21.52 28.77
N ASN A 40 -14.49 20.45 29.18
CA ASN A 40 -13.50 19.86 28.29
C ASN A 40 -14.26 18.92 27.35
N PRO A 41 -14.34 19.20 26.04
CA PRO A 41 -14.39 18.09 25.11
C PRO A 41 -13.03 17.39 25.29
N VAL A 42 -12.95 16.45 26.23
CA VAL A 42 -12.25 15.22 25.89
C VAL A 42 -12.96 14.82 24.62
N SER A 43 -12.30 15.04 23.49
CA SER A 43 -12.75 14.49 22.21
C SER A 43 -13.08 13.05 22.55
N ALA A 44 -14.37 12.72 22.62
CA ALA A 44 -14.78 11.34 22.58
C ALA A 44 -14.24 10.91 21.22
N THR A 45 -13.06 10.28 21.23
CA THR A 45 -12.51 9.65 20.04
C THR A 45 -13.62 8.76 19.57
N GLU A 46 -14.21 9.13 18.43
CA GLU A 46 -15.32 8.40 17.85
C GLU A 46 -14.94 6.92 17.85
N GLU A 47 -15.80 6.03 18.34
CA GLU A 47 -15.48 4.61 18.29
C GLU A 47 -15.46 4.18 16.82
N PRO A 48 -14.44 3.41 16.39
CA PRO A 48 -14.38 2.95 15.01
C PRO A 48 -15.57 2.03 14.70
N LEU A 49 -16.16 2.20 13.53
CA LEU A 49 -17.18 1.31 12.96
C LEU A 49 -16.62 -0.10 12.73
N LEU A 50 -15.33 -0.18 12.42
CA LEU A 50 -14.59 -1.41 12.18
C LEU A 50 -13.12 -1.22 12.57
N THR A 51 -12.59 -2.16 13.35
CA THR A 51 -11.14 -2.28 13.62
C THR A 51 -10.61 -3.56 13.00
N VAL A 52 -9.62 -3.44 12.10
CA VAL A 52 -8.97 -4.60 11.45
C VAL A 52 -7.50 -4.61 11.80
N ALA A 53 -7.02 -5.76 12.28
CA ALA A 53 -5.60 -6.04 12.43
C ALA A 53 -5.12 -6.90 11.26
N PHE A 54 -3.96 -6.59 10.70
CA PHE A 54 -3.33 -7.40 9.65
C PHE A 54 -2.00 -7.97 10.16
N MET A 55 -1.81 -9.27 9.94
CA MET A 55 -0.56 -9.98 10.20
C MET A 55 -0.20 -10.80 8.97
N SER A 56 1.00 -10.67 8.44
CA SER A 56 1.48 -11.47 7.28
C SER A 56 2.89 -11.98 7.55
N ASP A 57 3.32 -12.96 6.78
CA ASP A 57 4.70 -13.46 6.77
C ASP A 57 5.15 -13.94 8.17
N LEU A 58 4.38 -14.88 8.73
CA LEU A 58 4.66 -15.47 10.05
C LEU A 58 5.86 -16.42 9.98
N HIS A 59 6.02 -17.14 8.85
CA HIS A 59 7.14 -18.02 8.53
C HIS A 59 7.61 -18.92 9.68
N ASN A 60 6.72 -19.79 10.13
CA ASN A 60 7.14 -20.96 10.90
C ASN A 60 7.95 -21.88 9.97
N GLN A 61 9.28 -21.81 10.07
CA GLN A 61 10.23 -22.55 9.25
C GLN A 61 10.36 -24.03 9.67
N GLN A 62 11.04 -24.84 8.85
CA GLN A 62 11.29 -26.27 9.11
C GLN A 62 11.63 -26.57 10.58
N SER A 63 12.64 -25.93 11.14
CA SER A 63 13.09 -26.17 12.52
C SER A 63 12.03 -25.79 13.57
N THR A 64 11.23 -24.76 13.28
CA THR A 64 10.11 -24.34 14.14
C THR A 64 9.02 -25.40 14.09
N LEU A 65 8.64 -25.84 12.89
CA LEU A 65 7.61 -26.86 12.69
C LEU A 65 8.01 -28.21 13.32
N GLU A 66 9.23 -28.69 13.08
CA GLU A 66 9.74 -29.95 13.63
C GLU A 66 9.84 -29.95 15.16
N SER A 67 10.11 -28.78 15.77
CA SER A 67 10.07 -28.63 17.23
C SER A 67 8.64 -28.65 17.78
N GLY A 68 7.64 -28.57 16.91
CA GLY A 68 6.23 -28.45 17.26
C GLY A 68 5.87 -27.09 17.87
N ASN A 69 6.72 -26.07 17.77
CA ASN A 69 6.47 -24.74 18.31
C ASN A 69 6.03 -23.75 17.23
N ILE A 70 5.68 -22.54 17.67
CA ILE A 70 5.44 -21.37 16.81
C ILE A 70 6.44 -20.28 17.18
N ARG A 71 6.69 -19.33 16.27
CA ARG A 71 7.54 -18.18 16.58
C ARG A 71 6.93 -17.33 17.70
N ASN A 72 7.76 -16.86 18.63
CA ASN A 72 7.33 -15.99 19.73
C ASN A 72 6.77 -14.65 19.26
N SER A 73 7.16 -14.15 18.09
CA SER A 73 6.58 -12.92 17.53
C SER A 73 5.07 -13.04 17.31
N ILE A 74 4.57 -14.23 16.97
CA ILE A 74 3.14 -14.50 16.78
C ILE A 74 2.40 -14.30 18.11
N THR A 75 2.88 -14.96 19.17
CA THR A 75 2.30 -14.84 20.52
C THR A 75 2.35 -13.41 21.03
N LYS A 76 3.51 -12.73 20.91
CA LYS A 76 3.66 -11.35 21.38
C LYS A 76 2.67 -10.39 20.70
N VAL A 77 2.52 -10.47 19.38
CA VAL A 77 1.57 -9.62 18.65
C VAL A 77 0.12 -9.95 19.01
N CYS A 78 -0.23 -11.24 19.09
CA CYS A 78 -1.59 -11.62 19.45
C CYS A 78 -1.95 -11.19 20.88
N ASP A 79 -1.03 -11.33 21.84
CA ASP A 79 -1.24 -10.88 23.22
C ASP A 79 -1.35 -9.34 23.30
N ASP A 80 -0.54 -8.60 22.53
CA ASP A 80 -0.61 -7.13 22.44
C ASP A 80 -1.95 -6.67 21.85
N LEU A 81 -2.34 -7.21 20.70
CA LEU A 81 -3.63 -6.92 20.06
C LEU A 81 -4.81 -7.27 20.96
N ALA A 82 -4.79 -8.44 21.62
CA ALA A 82 -5.87 -8.85 22.51
C ALA A 82 -5.98 -7.97 23.78
N THR A 83 -4.87 -7.36 24.21
CA THR A 83 -4.82 -6.51 25.40
C THR A 83 -5.17 -5.07 25.09
N ASN A 84 -4.69 -4.55 23.95
CA ASN A 84 -4.66 -3.12 23.66
C ASN A 84 -5.64 -2.70 22.57
N GLU A 85 -6.14 -3.64 21.75
CA GLU A 85 -7.00 -3.34 20.61
C GLU A 85 -8.35 -4.05 20.69
N ASN A 86 -9.43 -3.35 20.35
CA ASN A 86 -10.74 -3.96 20.19
C ASN A 86 -10.92 -4.43 18.73
N THR A 87 -10.19 -5.48 18.37
CA THR A 87 -10.10 -5.97 16.99
C THR A 87 -11.37 -6.72 16.57
N ASP A 88 -12.03 -6.26 15.51
CA ASP A 88 -13.22 -6.93 14.98
C ASP A 88 -12.87 -8.06 14.02
N VAL A 89 -11.86 -7.83 13.18
CA VAL A 89 -11.36 -8.76 12.16
C VAL A 89 -9.85 -8.85 12.24
N LEU A 90 -9.33 -10.07 12.26
CA LEU A 90 -7.91 -10.33 12.10
C LEU A 90 -7.68 -10.92 10.71
N VAL A 91 -6.76 -10.35 9.94
CA VAL A 91 -6.38 -10.88 8.63
C VAL A 91 -5.00 -11.51 8.74
N ILE A 92 -4.91 -12.79 8.36
CA ILE A 92 -3.64 -13.51 8.19
C ILE A 92 -3.29 -13.53 6.71
N GLY A 93 -2.37 -12.65 6.32
CA GLY A 93 -1.98 -12.33 4.96
C GLY A 93 -1.06 -13.34 4.28
N GLY A 94 -1.15 -14.63 4.60
CA GLY A 94 -0.32 -15.69 4.02
C GLY A 94 1.09 -15.80 4.59
N ASP A 95 1.79 -16.81 4.11
CA ASP A 95 3.11 -17.26 4.57
C ASP A 95 3.12 -17.54 6.08
N VAL A 96 2.11 -18.31 6.52
CA VAL A 96 2.01 -18.87 7.87
C VAL A 96 3.15 -19.85 8.13
N THR A 97 3.50 -20.61 7.09
CA THR A 97 4.67 -21.49 7.06
C THR A 97 5.73 -20.94 6.11
N SER A 98 6.92 -21.54 6.12
CA SER A 98 8.02 -21.19 5.22
C SER A 98 8.51 -22.44 4.50
N ASP A 99 9.68 -22.38 3.85
CA ASP A 99 10.36 -23.48 3.17
C ASP A 99 10.55 -24.70 4.08
N SER A 100 9.54 -25.56 4.11
CA SER A 100 9.42 -26.65 5.06
C SER A 100 8.79 -27.86 4.38
N TYR A 101 9.13 -29.05 4.88
CA TYR A 101 8.60 -30.34 4.48
C TYR A 101 8.42 -31.16 5.76
N VAL A 102 7.18 -31.21 6.25
CA VAL A 102 6.84 -31.91 7.49
C VAL A 102 5.63 -32.81 7.26
N SER A 103 5.42 -33.80 8.13
CA SER A 103 4.22 -34.63 8.05
C SER A 103 2.98 -33.83 8.42
N LYS A 104 1.83 -34.21 7.84
CA LYS A 104 0.53 -33.56 8.12
C LYS A 104 0.22 -33.40 9.62
N PRO A 105 0.44 -34.40 10.51
CA PRO A 105 0.18 -34.23 11.95
C PRO A 105 1.06 -33.18 12.63
N VAL A 106 2.31 -33.01 12.17
CA VAL A 106 3.22 -31.99 12.72
C VAL A 106 2.72 -30.61 12.31
N LEU A 107 2.36 -30.44 11.04
CA LEU A 107 1.79 -29.19 10.54
C LEU A 107 0.50 -28.82 11.27
N GLU A 108 -0.46 -29.76 11.37
CA GLU A 108 -1.73 -29.53 12.06
C GLU A 108 -1.53 -29.12 13.52
N SER A 109 -0.57 -29.74 14.23
CA SER A 109 -0.21 -29.37 15.60
C SER A 109 0.25 -27.92 15.70
N VAL A 110 1.07 -27.46 14.76
CA VAL A 110 1.59 -26.09 14.74
C VAL A 110 0.51 -25.09 14.33
N LEU A 111 -0.25 -25.37 13.28
CA LEU A 111 -1.35 -24.50 12.84
C LEU A 111 -2.41 -24.35 13.94
N ASN A 112 -2.73 -25.42 14.68
CA ASN A 112 -3.61 -25.33 15.84
C ASN A 112 -3.08 -24.38 16.92
N LYS A 113 -1.76 -24.30 17.13
CA LYS A 113 -1.17 -23.31 18.04
C LYS A 113 -1.33 -21.89 17.51
N VAL A 114 -1.04 -21.65 16.22
CA VAL A 114 -1.25 -20.32 15.61
C VAL A 114 -2.73 -19.91 15.71
N VAL A 115 -3.66 -20.84 15.47
CA VAL A 115 -5.11 -20.61 15.58
C VAL A 115 -5.52 -20.30 17.02
N ASN A 116 -4.97 -20.99 18.01
CA ASN A 116 -5.23 -20.67 19.41
C ASN A 116 -4.77 -19.25 19.79
N GLU A 117 -3.63 -18.81 19.29
CA GLU A 117 -3.12 -17.45 19.52
C GLU A 117 -3.98 -16.39 18.83
N THR A 118 -4.30 -16.59 17.55
CA THR A 118 -5.15 -15.65 16.79
C THR A 118 -6.57 -15.55 17.36
N ASN A 119 -7.13 -16.65 17.87
CA ASN A 119 -8.44 -16.64 18.55
C ASN A 119 -8.47 -15.84 19.86
N LYS A 120 -7.31 -15.48 20.44
CA LYS A 120 -7.26 -14.54 21.57
C LYS A 120 -7.62 -13.12 21.13
N VAL A 121 -7.29 -12.76 19.89
CA VAL A 121 -7.53 -11.44 19.31
C VAL A 121 -9.00 -11.30 18.90
N THR A 122 -9.47 -12.19 18.03
CA THR A 122 -10.87 -12.28 17.59
C THR A 122 -11.15 -13.66 17.00
N LYS A 123 -12.42 -14.04 16.94
CA LYS A 123 -12.84 -15.24 16.19
C LYS A 123 -13.00 -14.96 14.70
N ASN A 124 -13.21 -13.71 14.28
CA ASN A 124 -13.38 -13.36 12.88
C ASN A 124 -12.01 -13.24 12.20
N THR A 125 -11.30 -14.37 12.09
CA THR A 125 -9.98 -14.40 11.45
C THR A 125 -10.12 -14.86 10.01
N LEU A 126 -9.77 -13.97 9.07
CA LEU A 126 -9.70 -14.25 7.64
C LEU A 126 -8.29 -14.70 7.29
N TRP A 127 -8.14 -15.83 6.61
CA TRP A 127 -6.85 -16.40 6.26
C TRP A 127 -6.73 -16.45 4.74
N ILE A 128 -5.63 -15.91 4.22
CA ILE A 128 -5.22 -16.17 2.84
C ILE A 128 -3.95 -17.00 2.82
N THR A 129 -3.66 -17.62 1.69
CA THR A 129 -2.41 -18.34 1.46
C THR A 129 -1.35 -17.45 0.83
N GLY A 130 -0.09 -17.66 1.23
CA GLY A 130 1.10 -17.08 0.60
C GLY A 130 1.80 -18.09 -0.30
N ASN A 131 2.94 -17.72 -0.87
CA ASN A 131 3.65 -18.63 -1.79
C ASN A 131 4.40 -19.77 -1.08
N HIS A 132 4.62 -19.67 0.23
CA HIS A 132 5.28 -20.73 1.01
C HIS A 132 4.31 -21.71 1.68
N ASP A 133 3.02 -21.37 1.76
CA ASP A 133 2.06 -22.12 2.59
C ASP A 133 1.78 -23.55 2.12
N TYR A 134 2.07 -23.85 0.86
CA TYR A 134 1.90 -25.18 0.31
C TYR A 134 3.17 -26.06 0.37
N ASN A 135 4.32 -25.49 0.75
CA ASN A 135 5.60 -26.20 0.71
C ASN A 135 5.62 -27.39 1.69
N ALA A 136 5.02 -27.21 2.88
CA ALA A 136 4.99 -28.23 3.94
C ALA A 136 4.40 -29.56 3.47
N GLY A 137 3.39 -29.52 2.60
CA GLY A 137 2.70 -30.69 2.08
C GLY A 137 3.12 -31.15 0.69
N GLU A 138 4.00 -30.40 0.01
CA GLU A 138 4.45 -30.69 -1.36
C GLU A 138 5.02 -32.11 -1.48
N ARG A 139 5.95 -32.48 -0.59
CA ARG A 139 6.66 -33.76 -0.65
C ARG A 139 5.75 -34.97 -0.40
N ASP A 140 4.82 -34.82 0.53
CA ASP A 140 3.97 -35.91 1.02
C ASP A 140 2.58 -35.91 0.34
N GLY A 141 2.33 -34.97 -0.59
CA GLY A 141 1.14 -34.92 -1.42
C GLY A 141 -0.13 -34.58 -0.66
N TYR A 142 -0.09 -33.61 0.26
CA TYR A 142 -1.26 -33.15 0.99
C TYR A 142 -1.39 -31.62 0.95
N ASP A 143 -2.63 -31.12 1.06
CA ASP A 143 -2.87 -29.68 1.19
C ASP A 143 -2.42 -29.19 2.57
N SER A 144 -1.44 -28.29 2.59
CA SER A 144 -0.83 -27.70 3.79
C SER A 144 -1.37 -26.31 4.14
N ALA A 145 -2.25 -25.75 3.30
CA ALA A 145 -2.94 -24.50 3.56
C ALA A 145 -4.48 -24.58 3.56
N PRO A 146 -5.13 -25.63 4.11
CA PRO A 146 -6.60 -25.78 4.13
C PRO A 146 -7.27 -24.86 5.17
N TYR A 147 -6.89 -23.58 5.22
CA TYR A 147 -7.29 -22.65 6.27
C TYR A 147 -8.81 -22.43 6.33
N TYR A 148 -9.49 -22.45 5.18
CA TYR A 148 -10.93 -22.34 5.15
C TYR A 148 -11.62 -23.49 5.88
N GLU A 149 -11.33 -24.73 5.48
CA GLU A 149 -12.01 -25.92 5.99
C GLU A 149 -11.80 -26.13 7.49
N PHE A 150 -10.59 -25.88 7.99
CA PHE A 150 -10.27 -26.16 9.39
C PHE A 150 -10.48 -24.99 10.34
N TYR A 151 -10.35 -23.74 9.87
CA TYR A 151 -10.26 -22.59 10.77
C TYR A 151 -11.30 -21.51 10.48
N MET A 152 -11.58 -21.20 9.22
CA MET A 152 -12.52 -20.11 8.91
C MET A 152 -13.97 -20.56 8.91
N LYS A 153 -14.28 -21.72 8.32
CA LYS A 153 -15.65 -22.18 8.11
C LYS A 153 -16.48 -22.19 9.40
N GLN A 154 -15.88 -22.66 10.48
CA GLN A 154 -16.55 -22.70 11.79
C GLN A 154 -16.58 -21.32 12.49
N ASN A 155 -15.54 -20.50 12.31
CA ASN A 155 -15.37 -19.28 13.08
C ASN A 155 -16.04 -18.05 12.45
N VAL A 156 -15.93 -17.91 11.13
CA VAL A 156 -16.43 -16.77 10.34
C VAL A 156 -17.79 -17.11 9.73
N GLY A 157 -17.93 -18.32 9.19
CA GLY A 157 -19.15 -18.81 8.56
C GLY A 157 -18.88 -19.66 7.33
N GLU A 158 -19.90 -20.32 6.81
CA GLU A 158 -19.81 -21.11 5.59
C GLU A 158 -19.94 -20.22 4.35
N LEU A 159 -19.04 -20.39 3.37
CA LEU A 159 -19.10 -19.72 2.08
C LEU A 159 -20.14 -20.40 1.19
N SER A 160 -20.87 -19.60 0.42
CA SER A 160 -21.68 -20.10 -0.69
C SER A 160 -20.88 -20.12 -1.99
N ASP A 161 -21.36 -20.85 -3.00
CA ASP A 161 -20.75 -20.88 -4.34
C ASP A 161 -20.66 -19.49 -4.99
N LEU A 162 -21.54 -18.54 -4.61
CA LEU A 162 -21.51 -17.16 -5.12
C LEU A 162 -20.47 -16.28 -4.42
N GLU A 163 -20.02 -16.70 -3.23
CA GLU A 163 -19.04 -15.97 -2.40
C GLU A 163 -17.67 -16.65 -2.42
N SER A 164 -17.47 -17.62 -3.29
CA SER A 164 -16.22 -18.35 -3.41
C SER A 164 -15.90 -18.69 -4.85
N TYR A 165 -14.61 -18.85 -5.13
CA TYR A 165 -14.10 -19.28 -6.41
C TYR A 165 -13.10 -20.41 -6.20
N TYR A 166 -13.37 -21.53 -6.87
CA TYR A 166 -12.54 -22.72 -6.82
C TYR A 166 -12.00 -23.05 -8.21
N GLU A 167 -10.76 -23.51 -8.26
CA GLU A 167 -10.19 -24.19 -9.43
C GLU A 167 -9.84 -25.64 -9.06
N GLU A 168 -9.91 -26.55 -10.02
CA GLU A 168 -9.51 -27.95 -9.81
C GLU A 168 -7.98 -28.07 -9.96
N TYR A 169 -7.34 -28.71 -8.99
CA TYR A 169 -5.94 -29.11 -9.10
C TYR A 169 -5.76 -30.56 -8.70
N LYS A 170 -5.22 -31.38 -9.63
CA LYS A 170 -5.03 -32.83 -9.45
C LYS A 170 -6.29 -33.58 -8.97
N GLY A 171 -7.46 -33.12 -9.40
CA GLY A 171 -8.75 -33.69 -9.00
C GLY A 171 -9.28 -33.21 -7.65
N GLU A 172 -8.62 -32.25 -6.99
CA GLU A 172 -9.09 -31.65 -5.74
C GLU A 172 -9.47 -30.17 -5.96
N PRO A 173 -10.62 -29.70 -5.47
CA PRO A 173 -10.99 -28.29 -5.56
C PRO A 173 -10.13 -27.44 -4.63
N GLN A 174 -9.65 -26.30 -5.14
CA GLN A 174 -8.80 -25.35 -4.42
C GLN A 174 -9.50 -23.99 -4.34
N LEU A 175 -9.73 -23.50 -3.12
CA LEU A 175 -10.32 -22.18 -2.91
C LEU A 175 -9.30 -21.10 -3.28
N LEU A 176 -9.52 -20.36 -4.36
CA LEU A 176 -8.60 -19.33 -4.84
C LEU A 176 -9.05 -17.90 -4.50
N ALA A 177 -10.35 -17.67 -4.37
CA ALA A 177 -10.88 -16.40 -3.89
C ALA A 177 -12.16 -16.60 -3.09
N TYR A 178 -12.42 -15.70 -2.16
CA TYR A 178 -13.66 -15.68 -1.42
C TYR A 178 -14.05 -14.28 -0.98
N HIS A 179 -15.31 -14.12 -0.59
CA HIS A 179 -15.88 -12.87 -0.11
C HIS A 179 -16.65 -13.06 1.20
N TYR A 180 -16.44 -12.15 2.16
CA TYR A 180 -17.25 -12.05 3.38
C TYR A 180 -17.70 -10.61 3.61
N VAL A 181 -18.88 -10.47 4.20
CA VAL A 181 -19.37 -9.20 4.75
C VAL A 181 -19.25 -9.24 6.27
N ILE A 182 -18.42 -8.38 6.85
CA ILE A 182 -18.25 -8.27 8.30
C ILE A 182 -18.53 -6.84 8.73
N LYS A 183 -19.45 -6.66 9.68
CA LYS A 183 -19.96 -5.34 10.11
C LYS A 183 -20.44 -4.42 8.96
N GLY A 184 -20.87 -5.01 7.85
CA GLY A 184 -21.34 -4.26 6.68
C GLY A 184 -20.24 -3.79 5.73
N PHE A 185 -18.99 -4.22 5.95
CA PHE A 185 -17.86 -4.02 5.04
C PHE A 185 -17.53 -5.29 4.28
N ASP A 186 -17.19 -5.13 3.01
CA ASP A 186 -16.92 -6.22 2.07
C ASP A 186 -15.41 -6.55 2.06
N PHE A 187 -15.09 -7.83 2.28
CA PHE A 187 -13.74 -8.37 2.28
C PHE A 187 -13.61 -9.41 1.17
N ILE A 188 -12.86 -9.07 0.12
CA ILE A 188 -12.48 -10.00 -0.95
C ILE A 188 -11.07 -10.50 -0.65
N CYS A 189 -10.90 -11.80 -0.52
CA CYS A 189 -9.63 -12.42 -0.13
C CYS A 189 -9.13 -13.37 -1.23
N LEU A 190 -7.83 -13.34 -1.49
CA LEU A 190 -7.18 -14.08 -2.58
C LEU A 190 -6.12 -15.03 -2.05
N ASN A 191 -6.28 -16.31 -2.39
CA ASN A 191 -5.31 -17.35 -2.15
C ASN A 191 -4.39 -17.52 -3.37
N THR A 192 -3.15 -17.93 -3.11
CA THR A 192 -2.23 -18.43 -4.14
C THR A 192 -2.69 -19.83 -4.59
N SER A 193 -2.36 -20.24 -5.82
CA SER A 193 -2.80 -21.53 -6.37
C SER A 193 -1.80 -22.66 -6.11
N HIS A 194 -2.32 -23.89 -5.96
CA HIS A 194 -1.53 -25.12 -5.81
C HIS A 194 -0.81 -25.53 -7.12
N GLU A 195 -1.26 -25.02 -8.29
CA GLU A 195 -0.59 -25.21 -9.60
C GLU A 195 0.88 -24.75 -9.61
N MET A 196 1.28 -23.95 -8.63
CA MET A 196 2.65 -23.54 -8.37
C MET A 196 3.59 -24.72 -8.01
N LEU A 197 3.08 -25.93 -7.68
CA LEU A 197 3.85 -27.02 -7.03
C LEU A 197 4.37 -28.16 -7.93
N GLU A 198 4.05 -28.23 -9.23
CA GLU A 198 4.54 -29.34 -10.08
C GLU A 198 5.11 -28.89 -11.43
N GLY A 199 6.35 -28.39 -11.44
CA GLY A 199 7.14 -28.37 -12.69
C GLY A 199 7.98 -27.13 -13.02
N GLY A 200 8.47 -26.37 -12.03
CA GLY A 200 9.69 -25.58 -12.24
C GLY A 200 9.57 -24.07 -12.49
N LYS A 201 8.60 -23.39 -11.89
CA LYS A 201 8.57 -21.90 -11.81
C LYS A 201 8.14 -21.33 -10.44
N GLN A 202 8.21 -22.14 -9.39
CA GLN A 202 7.61 -21.79 -8.08
C GLN A 202 8.29 -20.61 -7.37
N ASN A 203 9.55 -20.29 -7.71
CA ASN A 203 10.26 -19.17 -7.08
C ASN A 203 10.12 -17.82 -7.81
N SER A 204 9.29 -17.71 -8.85
CA SER A 204 9.31 -16.48 -9.69
C SER A 204 8.00 -16.07 -10.35
N ASN A 205 6.91 -16.83 -10.21
CA ASN A 205 5.64 -16.54 -10.89
C ASN A 205 4.58 -16.00 -9.92
N TYR A 206 4.92 -14.95 -9.16
CA TYR A 206 4.00 -14.23 -8.25
C TYR A 206 2.75 -13.76 -9.02
N ALA A 207 1.71 -14.59 -9.12
CA ALA A 207 0.58 -14.36 -9.99
C ALA A 207 -0.67 -15.07 -9.48
N TYR A 208 -1.82 -14.45 -9.73
CA TYR A 208 -3.14 -15.05 -9.59
C TYR A 208 -3.59 -15.65 -10.91
N SER A 209 -4.47 -16.65 -10.88
CA SER A 209 -5.04 -17.22 -12.10
C SER A 209 -5.96 -16.20 -12.79
N ASP A 210 -6.15 -16.39 -14.09
CA ASP A 210 -7.11 -15.61 -14.87
C ASP A 210 -8.55 -15.76 -14.36
N GLY A 211 -8.89 -16.96 -13.90
CA GLY A 211 -10.17 -17.25 -13.28
C GLY A 211 -10.39 -16.44 -12.01
N THR A 212 -9.38 -16.42 -11.13
CA THR A 212 -9.38 -15.64 -9.88
C THR A 212 -9.58 -14.15 -10.16
N MET A 213 -8.77 -13.57 -11.06
CA MET A 213 -8.88 -12.15 -11.42
C MET A 213 -10.24 -11.81 -12.05
N SER A 214 -10.78 -12.70 -12.89
CA SER A 214 -12.10 -12.49 -13.51
C SER A 214 -13.23 -12.56 -12.47
N TRP A 215 -13.12 -13.47 -11.50
CA TRP A 215 -14.07 -13.56 -10.40
C TRP A 215 -14.04 -12.29 -9.54
N VAL A 216 -12.86 -11.74 -9.24
CA VAL A 216 -12.72 -10.47 -8.50
C VAL A 216 -13.37 -9.32 -9.27
N ASP A 217 -13.13 -9.20 -10.57
CA ASP A 217 -13.75 -8.13 -11.38
C ASP A 217 -15.29 -8.22 -11.32
N ASN A 218 -15.85 -9.43 -11.49
CA ASN A 218 -17.30 -9.65 -11.39
C ASN A 218 -17.85 -9.33 -9.99
N LYS A 219 -17.13 -9.71 -8.92
CA LYS A 219 -17.55 -9.42 -7.54
C LYS A 219 -17.51 -7.92 -7.25
N LEU A 220 -16.48 -7.22 -7.72
CA LEU A 220 -16.40 -5.75 -7.60
C LEU A 220 -17.48 -5.04 -8.42
N GLU A 221 -17.82 -5.55 -9.60
CA GLU A 221 -18.95 -5.05 -10.40
C GLU A 221 -20.29 -5.21 -9.65
N GLU A 222 -20.51 -6.38 -9.03
CA GLU A 222 -21.69 -6.68 -8.22
C GLU A 222 -21.82 -5.73 -7.01
N LEU A 223 -20.74 -5.52 -6.27
CA LEU A 223 -20.71 -4.65 -5.08
C LEU A 223 -20.84 -3.16 -5.44
N GLY A 224 -20.39 -2.79 -6.65
CA GLY A 224 -20.39 -1.42 -7.15
C GLY A 224 -19.35 -0.53 -6.47
N LYS A 225 -19.50 0.78 -6.67
CA LYS A 225 -18.47 1.79 -6.32
C LYS A 225 -18.79 2.67 -5.11
N ASN A 226 -19.93 2.42 -4.46
CA ASN A 226 -20.51 3.35 -3.47
C ASN A 226 -20.08 3.07 -2.02
N LYS A 227 -19.32 1.99 -1.78
CA LYS A 227 -18.86 1.57 -0.46
C LYS A 227 -17.43 1.08 -0.55
N THR A 228 -16.63 1.30 0.49
CA THR A 228 -15.26 0.79 0.52
C THR A 228 -15.26 -0.74 0.50
N VAL A 229 -14.42 -1.32 -0.37
CA VAL A 229 -14.18 -2.77 -0.45
C VAL A 229 -12.72 -3.03 -0.12
N PHE A 230 -12.48 -3.96 0.81
CA PHE A 230 -11.13 -4.40 1.16
C PHE A 230 -10.78 -5.63 0.34
N VAL A 231 -9.74 -5.52 -0.50
CA VAL A 231 -9.21 -6.65 -1.27
C VAL A 231 -7.90 -7.09 -0.62
N ILE A 232 -7.79 -8.34 -0.24
CA ILE A 232 -6.66 -8.89 0.51
C ILE A 232 -5.98 -9.92 -0.38
N GLY A 233 -4.71 -9.69 -0.68
CA GLY A 233 -3.85 -10.65 -1.37
C GLY A 233 -2.51 -10.77 -0.66
N HIS A 234 -1.69 -11.70 -1.13
CA HIS A 234 -0.33 -11.87 -0.62
C HIS A 234 0.68 -11.07 -1.46
N PHE A 235 0.53 -11.05 -2.78
CA PHE A 235 1.54 -10.45 -3.67
C PHE A 235 1.40 -8.93 -3.83
N PRO A 236 2.47 -8.14 -3.68
CA PRO A 236 2.45 -6.73 -4.02
C PRO A 236 2.34 -6.48 -5.53
N PHE A 237 1.88 -5.29 -5.91
CA PHE A 237 2.15 -4.75 -7.24
C PHE A 237 3.65 -4.45 -7.39
N ARG A 238 4.15 -4.55 -8.62
CA ARG A 238 5.58 -4.41 -8.95
C ARG A 238 6.15 -3.03 -8.71
N ASP A 239 5.28 -2.03 -8.71
CA ASP A 239 5.60 -0.62 -8.54
C ASP A 239 5.23 -0.08 -7.16
N SER A 240 4.64 -0.89 -6.28
CA SER A 240 4.29 -0.50 -4.90
C SER A 240 5.46 0.24 -4.21
N HIS A 241 5.13 1.31 -3.49
CA HIS A 241 6.08 2.10 -2.74
C HIS A 241 6.94 1.26 -1.79
N SER A 242 8.24 1.59 -1.75
CA SER A 242 9.24 0.94 -0.91
C SER A 242 9.33 -0.58 -1.04
N LEU A 243 8.91 -1.14 -2.18
CA LEU A 243 9.17 -2.54 -2.53
C LEU A 243 10.67 -2.79 -2.67
N SER A 244 11.20 -3.86 -2.07
CA SER A 244 12.64 -4.18 -2.11
C SER A 244 13.20 -4.27 -3.54
N SER A 245 12.39 -4.78 -4.47
CA SER A 245 12.67 -4.76 -5.89
C SER A 245 11.38 -5.04 -6.67
N SER A 246 11.28 -4.57 -7.91
CA SER A 246 10.14 -4.90 -8.78
C SER A 246 9.96 -6.41 -9.02
N SER A 247 11.01 -7.21 -8.80
CA SER A 247 10.93 -8.67 -8.90
C SER A 247 10.21 -9.33 -7.73
N LYS A 248 9.92 -8.59 -6.64
CA LYS A 248 9.12 -9.07 -5.49
C LYS A 248 7.62 -8.85 -5.67
N GLY A 249 7.21 -8.04 -6.63
CA GLY A 249 5.80 -7.89 -6.99
C GLY A 249 5.34 -8.95 -7.98
N MET A 250 4.06 -8.88 -8.35
CA MET A 250 3.44 -9.81 -9.30
C MET A 250 4.22 -9.93 -10.63
N THR A 251 3.99 -10.97 -11.42
CA THR A 251 4.52 -11.02 -12.80
C THR A 251 3.99 -9.82 -13.59
N VAL A 252 4.74 -9.36 -14.62
CA VAL A 252 4.34 -8.18 -15.42
C VAL A 252 2.91 -8.33 -15.99
N GLU A 253 2.57 -9.52 -16.46
CA GLU A 253 1.25 -9.82 -17.02
C GLU A 253 0.15 -9.75 -15.95
N CYS A 254 0.35 -10.41 -14.81
CA CYS A 254 -0.61 -10.41 -13.70
C CYS A 254 -0.76 -8.99 -13.10
N ASP A 255 0.34 -8.28 -12.91
CA ASP A 255 0.37 -6.91 -12.40
C ASP A 255 -0.45 -5.97 -13.28
N ASN A 256 -0.19 -5.94 -14.58
CA ASN A 256 -0.92 -5.10 -15.54
C ASN A 256 -2.41 -5.46 -15.57
N LYS A 257 -2.73 -6.76 -15.63
CA LYS A 257 -4.12 -7.21 -15.69
C LYS A 257 -4.87 -6.86 -14.41
N PHE A 258 -4.28 -7.11 -13.25
CA PHE A 258 -4.96 -6.87 -11.99
C PHE A 258 -5.10 -5.38 -11.68
N LYS A 259 -4.09 -4.55 -12.00
CA LYS A 259 -4.25 -3.09 -11.96
C LYS A 259 -5.36 -2.62 -12.90
N SER A 260 -5.47 -3.17 -14.11
CA SER A 260 -6.56 -2.80 -15.04
C SER A 260 -7.96 -3.12 -14.49
N ILE A 261 -8.07 -4.14 -13.62
CA ILE A 261 -9.32 -4.49 -12.93
C ILE A 261 -9.56 -3.49 -11.79
N LEU A 262 -8.61 -3.35 -10.86
CA LEU A 262 -8.79 -2.51 -9.67
C LEU A 262 -8.93 -1.01 -10.03
N SER A 263 -8.33 -0.55 -11.13
CA SER A 263 -8.41 0.84 -11.61
C SER A 263 -9.83 1.25 -12.02
N LYS A 264 -10.76 0.30 -12.17
CA LYS A 264 -12.17 0.58 -12.41
C LYS A 264 -12.90 0.98 -11.12
N TYR A 265 -12.34 0.69 -9.94
CA TYR A 265 -13.03 0.72 -8.65
C TYR A 265 -12.27 1.64 -7.66
N PRO A 266 -12.58 2.95 -7.61
CA PRO A 266 -11.88 3.92 -6.76
C PRO A 266 -12.14 3.74 -5.25
N ASN A 267 -13.07 2.86 -4.91
CA ASN A 267 -13.48 2.50 -3.56
C ASN A 267 -12.71 1.27 -3.01
N VAL A 268 -11.69 0.77 -3.73
CA VAL A 268 -10.91 -0.40 -3.32
C VAL A 268 -9.67 -0.01 -2.52
N LEU A 269 -9.46 -0.71 -1.40
CA LEU A 269 -8.19 -0.75 -0.69
C LEU A 269 -7.61 -2.18 -0.81
N TYR A 270 -6.45 -2.30 -1.47
CA TYR A 270 -5.73 -3.55 -1.66
C TYR A 270 -4.65 -3.73 -0.58
N PHE A 271 -4.69 -4.83 0.16
CA PHE A 271 -3.72 -5.15 1.21
C PHE A 271 -2.83 -6.31 0.76
N TYR A 272 -1.51 -6.19 0.96
CA TYR A 272 -0.53 -7.19 0.52
C TYR A 272 0.57 -7.50 1.56
N GLY A 273 1.24 -8.65 1.42
CA GLY A 273 2.34 -9.14 2.27
C GLY A 273 3.65 -9.32 1.49
N HIS A 274 4.33 -10.46 1.67
CA HIS A 274 5.40 -11.02 0.83
C HIS A 274 6.75 -10.29 0.85
N ASP A 275 6.79 -8.96 0.66
CA ASP A 275 8.04 -8.22 0.59
C ASP A 275 8.54 -7.79 1.97
N HIS A 276 9.42 -8.62 2.54
CA HIS A 276 10.05 -8.40 3.85
C HIS A 276 11.57 -8.68 3.88
N GLY A 277 12.19 -8.83 2.70
CA GLY A 277 13.55 -9.40 2.55
C GLY A 277 14.71 -8.40 2.68
N THR A 278 14.44 -7.10 2.78
CA THR A 278 15.49 -6.06 2.84
C THR A 278 15.14 -4.96 3.84
N ASP A 279 16.07 -4.03 4.09
CA ASP A 279 15.85 -2.88 4.97
C ASP A 279 14.69 -1.98 4.52
N SER A 280 14.54 -1.79 3.20
CA SER A 280 13.48 -0.94 2.64
C SER A 280 12.09 -1.56 2.79
N ALA A 281 12.03 -2.85 3.10
CA ALA A 281 10.77 -3.57 3.23
C ALA A 281 9.96 -3.15 4.46
N TYR A 282 10.63 -2.59 5.46
CA TYR A 282 10.04 -2.24 6.75
C TYR A 282 9.77 -0.75 6.86
N ILE A 283 8.60 -0.42 7.39
CA ILE A 283 8.23 0.97 7.69
C ILE A 283 9.18 1.53 8.76
N ARG A 284 9.75 2.72 8.55
CA ARG A 284 10.71 3.36 9.47
C ARG A 284 10.20 4.67 10.06
N SER A 285 9.30 5.36 9.38
CA SER A 285 8.76 6.63 9.88
C SER A 285 7.24 6.70 9.85
N ASP A 286 6.61 6.33 8.74
CA ASP A 286 5.18 6.53 8.51
C ASP A 286 4.61 5.41 7.64
N THR A 287 3.39 4.96 7.93
CA THR A 287 2.64 3.98 7.14
C THR A 287 2.55 4.35 5.66
N ALA A 288 2.52 5.65 5.32
CA ALA A 288 2.53 6.15 3.96
C ALA A 288 3.72 5.65 3.13
N GLN A 289 4.85 5.29 3.77
CA GLN A 289 6.02 4.71 3.08
C GLN A 289 5.69 3.44 2.29
N ARG A 290 4.69 2.68 2.74
CA ARG A 290 4.27 1.41 2.13
C ARG A 290 2.81 1.44 1.69
N THR A 291 2.30 2.66 1.45
CA THR A 291 0.98 2.91 0.88
C THR A 291 1.19 3.54 -0.50
N THR A 292 0.52 3.00 -1.52
CA THR A 292 0.62 3.47 -2.91
C THR A 292 -0.77 3.83 -3.39
N GLU A 293 -0.97 5.09 -3.78
CA GLU A 293 -2.20 5.51 -4.45
C GLU A 293 -2.05 5.30 -5.95
N TYR A 294 -3.05 4.70 -6.59
CA TYR A 294 -3.09 4.50 -8.05
C TYR A 294 -4.14 5.38 -8.70
N LEU A 295 -3.93 5.67 -9.97
CA LEU A 295 -4.86 6.39 -10.82
C LEU A 295 -5.72 5.41 -11.63
N ALA A 296 -6.76 5.93 -12.29
CA ALA A 296 -7.70 5.14 -13.09
C ALA A 296 -7.08 4.49 -14.34
N ASP A 297 -5.84 4.85 -14.69
CA ASP A 297 -5.04 4.19 -15.73
C ASP A 297 -4.07 3.12 -15.18
N GLY A 298 -4.06 2.88 -13.86
CA GLY A 298 -3.20 1.93 -13.18
C GLY A 298 -1.76 2.40 -12.95
N SER A 299 -1.45 3.66 -13.21
CA SER A 299 -0.19 4.29 -12.82
C SER A 299 -0.24 4.79 -11.37
N ILE A 300 0.92 5.01 -10.77
CA ILE A 300 1.01 5.55 -9.40
C ILE A 300 0.69 7.04 -9.43
N LYS A 301 -0.13 7.48 -8.48
CA LYS A 301 -0.41 8.89 -8.26
C LYS A 301 0.88 9.60 -7.81
N PRO A 302 1.38 10.58 -8.56
CA PRO A 302 2.56 11.34 -8.17
C PRO A 302 2.25 12.25 -6.96
N GLU A 303 3.26 12.47 -6.11
CA GLU A 303 3.15 13.28 -4.88
C GLU A 303 3.21 14.79 -5.15
N ILE A 304 2.34 15.36 -6.01
CA ILE A 304 2.44 16.79 -6.40
C ILE A 304 1.08 17.50 -6.50
N SER A 305 1.07 18.76 -6.05
CA SER A 305 -0.02 19.72 -6.26
C SER A 305 0.19 20.53 -7.56
N GLY A 306 -0.85 20.65 -8.40
CA GLY A 306 -0.85 21.52 -9.59
C GLY A 306 -0.21 20.93 -10.85
N ILE A 307 -0.87 19.96 -11.48
CA ILE A 307 -0.33 19.05 -12.49
C ILE A 307 -0.29 19.62 -13.92
N GLY A 308 -1.16 20.58 -14.27
CA GLY A 308 -1.36 20.99 -15.68
C GLY A 308 -0.09 21.52 -16.38
N ASP A 309 0.79 22.21 -15.67
CA ASP A 309 2.02 22.78 -16.24
C ASP A 309 3.24 21.82 -16.12
N SER A 310 3.08 20.69 -15.43
CA SER A 310 4.18 19.75 -15.15
C SER A 310 4.75 19.09 -16.42
N VAL A 311 3.91 18.90 -17.44
CA VAL A 311 4.26 18.28 -18.72
C VAL A 311 4.72 19.28 -19.79
N LEU A 312 4.62 20.57 -19.53
CA LEU A 312 4.88 21.60 -20.52
C LEU A 312 6.35 22.00 -20.51
N TRP A 313 6.96 21.92 -21.69
CA TRP A 313 8.35 22.30 -21.93
C TRP A 313 8.43 23.37 -23.00
N THR A 314 9.23 24.40 -22.77
CA THR A 314 9.57 25.40 -23.77
C THR A 314 10.96 25.13 -24.33
N LEU A 315 11.09 25.24 -25.64
CA LEU A 315 12.35 25.14 -26.35
C LEU A 315 13.00 26.52 -26.46
N GLU A 316 14.26 26.59 -26.07
CA GLU A 316 15.08 27.77 -26.26
C GLU A 316 16.37 27.40 -27.00
N LYS A 317 16.80 28.22 -27.95
CA LYS A 317 17.97 27.91 -28.76
C LYS A 317 19.26 28.12 -27.96
N THR A 318 20.20 27.21 -28.15
CA THR A 318 21.58 27.32 -27.65
C THR A 318 22.54 27.36 -28.84
N ASN A 319 23.84 27.56 -28.59
CA ASN A 319 24.85 27.59 -29.65
C ASN A 319 24.90 26.27 -30.44
N ASP A 320 24.65 25.15 -29.76
CA ASP A 320 24.91 23.80 -30.28
C ASP A 320 23.63 22.93 -30.34
N GLY A 321 22.46 23.48 -30.01
CA GLY A 321 21.19 22.74 -29.95
C GLY A 321 20.06 23.53 -29.30
N TYR A 322 19.28 22.86 -28.44
CA TYR A 322 18.16 23.45 -27.69
C TYR A 322 18.27 23.15 -26.20
N SER A 323 17.81 24.07 -25.36
CA SER A 323 17.50 23.80 -23.96
C SER A 323 16.00 23.60 -23.81
N LEU A 324 15.60 22.65 -22.98
CA LEU A 324 14.20 22.39 -22.64
C LEU A 324 13.94 22.89 -21.23
N GLN A 325 13.15 23.96 -21.08
CA GLN A 325 12.77 24.50 -19.77
C GLN A 325 11.35 24.05 -19.43
N ASN A 326 11.13 23.51 -18.24
CA ASN A 326 9.79 23.21 -17.77
C ASN A 326 9.04 24.50 -17.43
N VAL A 327 7.82 24.64 -17.94
CA VAL A 327 7.00 25.86 -17.81
C VAL A 327 6.59 26.13 -16.36
N GLN A 328 6.31 25.09 -15.57
CA GLN A 328 5.84 25.23 -14.20
C GLN A 328 6.93 25.72 -13.25
N ILE A 329 8.11 25.09 -13.31
CA ILE A 329 9.15 25.29 -12.30
C ILE A 329 10.33 26.11 -12.81
N GLY A 330 10.38 26.45 -14.11
CA GLY A 330 11.45 27.25 -14.72
C GLY A 330 12.82 26.58 -14.75
N LYS A 331 12.91 25.29 -14.42
CA LYS A 331 14.14 24.48 -14.45
C LYS A 331 14.31 23.79 -15.79
N TYR A 332 15.53 23.36 -16.10
CA TYR A 332 15.89 22.76 -17.39
C TYR A 332 15.97 21.24 -17.32
N LEU A 333 15.53 20.53 -18.36
CA LEU A 333 15.73 19.09 -18.48
C LEU A 333 17.23 18.80 -18.58
N GLY A 334 17.79 18.04 -17.66
CA GLY A 334 19.22 17.75 -17.65
C GLY A 334 19.54 16.48 -16.89
N TYR A 335 20.76 16.42 -16.35
CA TYR A 335 21.25 15.25 -15.65
C TYR A 335 21.93 15.64 -14.34
N ASP A 336 21.47 15.07 -13.23
CA ASP A 336 22.09 15.17 -11.92
C ASP A 336 22.02 13.80 -11.24
N GLY A 337 23.01 12.95 -11.52
CA GLY A 337 23.00 11.52 -11.17
C GLY A 337 21.97 10.68 -11.96
N ASN A 338 20.83 11.26 -12.34
CA ASN A 338 19.80 10.70 -13.20
C ASN A 338 19.18 11.80 -14.09
N LEU A 339 18.35 11.41 -15.07
CA LEU A 339 17.54 12.38 -15.81
C LEU A 339 16.63 13.12 -14.83
N ASN A 340 16.77 14.45 -14.78
CA ASN A 340 16.07 15.30 -13.81
C ASN A 340 15.90 16.73 -14.35
N THR A 341 15.28 17.60 -13.57
CA THR A 341 15.30 19.05 -13.79
C THR A 341 16.43 19.70 -12.99
N ILE A 342 17.19 20.57 -13.64
CA ILE A 342 18.36 21.24 -13.09
C ILE A 342 18.23 22.76 -13.21
N GLU A 343 18.89 23.51 -12.33
CA GLU A 343 18.85 24.98 -12.33
C GLU A 343 19.58 25.58 -13.54
N ASN A 344 20.67 24.94 -13.95
CA ASN A 344 21.52 25.43 -15.04
C ASN A 344 20.99 24.99 -16.40
N ARG A 345 21.11 25.87 -17.39
CA ARG A 345 20.73 25.57 -18.76
C ARG A 345 21.58 24.44 -19.33
N SER A 346 20.90 23.38 -19.76
CA SER A 346 21.44 22.23 -20.48
C SER A 346 21.26 22.37 -21.98
N SER A 347 22.05 21.64 -22.77
CA SER A 347 21.91 21.62 -24.23
C SER A 347 21.63 20.22 -24.76
N TRP A 348 20.66 20.15 -25.68
CA TRP A 348 20.19 18.93 -26.33
C TRP A 348 20.22 19.10 -27.85
N GLU A 349 20.81 18.13 -28.54
CA GLU A 349 20.66 17.98 -29.98
C GLU A 349 19.32 17.29 -30.24
N ILE A 350 18.43 17.98 -30.97
CA ILE A 350 17.11 17.44 -31.33
C ILE A 350 17.12 17.14 -32.83
N VAL A 351 17.02 15.86 -33.18
CA VAL A 351 17.04 15.37 -34.56
C VAL A 351 15.64 14.93 -34.95
N LYS A 352 15.12 15.47 -36.06
CA LYS A 352 13.87 15.03 -36.64
C LYS A 352 14.08 13.75 -37.46
N ASN A 353 13.26 12.75 -37.19
CA ASN A 353 13.08 11.53 -37.98
C ASN A 353 11.72 11.61 -38.71
N ASP A 354 11.31 10.55 -39.40
CA ASP A 354 10.11 10.55 -40.26
C ASP A 354 8.86 11.15 -39.57
N ASP A 355 8.46 10.57 -38.44
CA ASP A 355 7.25 10.91 -37.68
C ASP A 355 7.53 11.23 -36.19
N SER A 356 8.79 11.41 -35.83
CA SER A 356 9.24 11.57 -34.44
C SER A 356 10.57 12.31 -34.36
N PHE A 357 11.02 12.57 -33.14
CA PHE A 357 12.28 13.23 -32.83
C PHE A 357 13.12 12.35 -31.91
N THR A 358 14.43 12.49 -31.99
CA THR A 358 15.37 11.95 -31.00
C THR A 358 16.09 13.11 -30.32
N LEU A 359 16.24 13.02 -29.00
CA LEU A 359 16.89 14.04 -28.20
C LEU A 359 18.18 13.46 -27.64
N LYS A 360 19.32 14.08 -27.95
CA LYS A 360 20.64 13.69 -27.44
C LYS A 360 21.17 14.77 -26.51
N TYR A 361 21.43 14.40 -25.27
CA TYR A 361 22.00 15.29 -24.29
C TYR A 361 23.47 15.55 -24.62
N LEU A 362 23.82 16.80 -24.90
CA LEU A 362 25.13 17.13 -25.46
C LEU A 362 26.27 16.97 -24.46
N GLU A 363 26.00 17.10 -23.16
CA GLU A 363 27.04 17.05 -22.13
C GLU A 363 27.63 15.65 -21.91
N ASN A 364 26.84 14.59 -22.13
CA ASN A 364 27.32 13.21 -21.99
C ASN A 364 27.10 12.32 -23.23
N GLY A 365 26.51 12.88 -24.29
CA GLY A 365 26.27 12.20 -25.57
C GLY A 365 25.20 11.11 -25.56
N ARG A 366 24.53 10.86 -24.43
CA ARG A 366 23.44 9.88 -24.31
C ARG A 366 22.12 10.48 -24.78
N SER A 367 21.20 9.64 -25.21
CA SER A 367 19.90 10.11 -25.73
C SER A 367 18.78 9.90 -24.73
N LEU A 368 17.71 10.69 -24.84
CA LEU A 368 16.48 10.45 -24.10
C LEU A 368 15.94 9.07 -24.50
N HIS A 369 15.72 8.24 -23.48
CA HIS A 369 15.34 6.85 -23.59
C HIS A 369 14.13 6.57 -22.72
N ILE A 370 13.16 5.80 -23.24
CA ILE A 370 12.08 5.22 -22.46
C ILE A 370 12.28 3.70 -22.39
N GLY A 371 12.42 3.19 -21.17
CA GLY A 371 12.64 1.76 -20.91
C GLY A 371 11.35 0.97 -20.65
N THR A 372 11.49 -0.31 -20.30
CA THR A 372 10.38 -1.26 -20.05
C THR A 372 9.45 -0.91 -18.90
N GLY A 373 9.76 0.10 -18.09
CA GLY A 373 8.88 0.65 -17.05
C GLY A 373 8.22 1.97 -17.43
N ASN A 374 8.25 2.35 -18.72
CA ASN A 374 7.75 3.63 -19.24
C ASN A 374 8.41 4.88 -18.67
N LYS A 375 9.49 4.73 -17.89
CA LYS A 375 10.24 5.84 -17.28
C LYS A 375 11.25 6.42 -18.26
N PHE A 376 11.35 7.75 -18.24
CA PHE A 376 12.37 8.46 -18.99
C PHE A 376 13.72 8.36 -18.31
N SER A 377 14.76 8.18 -19.12
CA SER A 377 16.15 8.05 -18.69
C SER A 377 17.09 8.50 -19.82
N LEU A 378 18.40 8.45 -19.58
CA LEU A 378 19.39 8.58 -20.64
C LEU A 378 19.89 7.21 -21.08
N GLY A 379 19.94 6.93 -22.38
CA GLY A 379 20.29 5.62 -22.93
C GLY A 379 20.37 5.63 -24.45
N SER A 380 19.89 4.54 -25.06
CA SER A 380 19.67 4.46 -26.51
C SER A 380 18.50 5.35 -26.90
N ALA A 381 18.62 6.02 -28.05
CA ALA A 381 17.62 6.99 -28.48
C ALA A 381 16.24 6.34 -28.65
N SER A 382 15.25 6.90 -27.96
CA SER A 382 13.84 6.58 -28.18
C SER A 382 13.19 7.62 -29.07
N PRO A 383 12.23 7.22 -29.94
CA PRO A 383 11.41 8.15 -30.70
C PRO A 383 10.45 8.92 -29.77
N ILE A 384 10.42 10.24 -29.91
CA ILE A 384 9.63 11.18 -29.13
C ILE A 384 8.81 12.05 -30.06
N LYS A 385 7.51 12.15 -29.82
CA LYS A 385 6.60 13.07 -30.51
C LYS A 385 6.47 14.36 -29.73
N PHE A 386 6.37 15.47 -30.45
CA PHE A 386 6.13 16.79 -29.87
C PHE A 386 4.70 17.21 -30.14
N TYR A 387 3.96 17.59 -29.11
CA TYR A 387 2.62 18.14 -29.22
C TYR A 387 2.65 19.60 -28.81
N GLN A 388 2.40 20.51 -29.74
CA GLN A 388 2.42 21.95 -29.48
C GLN A 388 1.12 22.37 -28.81
N GLN A 389 1.23 23.16 -27.75
CA GLN A 389 0.07 23.79 -27.13
C GLN A 389 -0.45 24.94 -28.03
N ILE A 390 -1.72 24.84 -28.44
CA ILE A 390 -2.43 25.86 -29.23
C ILE A 390 -3.77 26.11 -28.55
N GLY A 391 -3.87 27.21 -27.79
CA GLY A 391 -5.03 27.45 -26.93
C GLY A 391 -5.08 26.41 -25.81
N GLU A 392 -6.20 25.71 -25.70
CA GLU A 392 -6.42 24.60 -24.76
C GLU A 392 -6.12 23.23 -25.37
N GLU A 393 -5.69 23.17 -26.64
CA GLU A 393 -5.43 21.91 -27.35
C GLU A 393 -3.93 21.63 -27.50
N TYR A 394 -3.60 20.35 -27.71
CA TYR A 394 -2.24 19.87 -27.95
C TYR A 394 -2.19 19.12 -29.29
N LEU A 395 -1.65 19.77 -30.31
CA LEU A 395 -1.61 19.22 -31.67
C LEU A 395 -0.24 18.66 -32.00
N GLU A 396 -0.19 17.49 -32.66
CA GLU A 396 1.08 16.88 -33.07
C GLU A 396 1.84 17.85 -33.99
N SER A 397 3.10 18.14 -33.64
CA SER A 397 3.94 19.07 -34.37
C SER A 397 5.13 18.38 -35.01
N ASN A 398 5.23 18.54 -36.32
CA ASN A 398 6.35 18.08 -37.14
C ASN A 398 7.47 19.13 -37.28
N SER A 399 7.35 20.26 -36.59
CA SER A 399 8.33 21.36 -36.60
C SER A 399 8.44 22.01 -35.23
N LEU A 400 9.65 22.41 -34.85
CA LEU A 400 9.91 23.01 -33.55
C LEU A 400 10.07 24.52 -33.69
N THR A 401 9.33 25.27 -32.89
CA THR A 401 9.36 26.73 -32.83
C THR A 401 9.89 27.16 -31.47
N GLU A 402 10.88 28.05 -31.46
CA GLU A 402 11.43 28.59 -30.22
C GLU A 402 10.37 29.38 -29.45
N GLY A 403 10.34 29.22 -28.12
CA GLY A 403 9.36 29.86 -27.24
C GLY A 403 7.96 29.23 -27.26
N ALA A 404 7.66 28.31 -28.18
CA ALA A 404 6.43 27.54 -28.12
C ALA A 404 6.51 26.49 -27.01
N LYS A 405 5.33 26.13 -26.47
CA LYS A 405 5.18 25.13 -25.41
C LYS A 405 4.84 23.78 -26.04
N TYR A 406 5.51 22.74 -25.56
CA TYR A 406 5.38 21.39 -26.07
C TYR A 406 5.18 20.39 -24.94
N VAL A 407 4.36 19.38 -25.21
CA VAL A 407 4.35 18.11 -24.48
C VAL A 407 5.20 17.12 -25.28
N LEU A 408 6.18 16.50 -24.61
CA LEU A 408 7.06 15.49 -25.21
C LEU A 408 6.53 14.12 -24.85
N VAL A 409 6.09 13.36 -25.84
CA VAL A 409 5.36 12.09 -25.63
C VAL A 409 6.12 10.94 -26.28
N SER A 410 6.28 9.84 -25.56
CA SER A 410 6.87 8.61 -26.09
C SER A 410 5.91 7.88 -27.03
N ASN A 411 6.41 6.90 -27.78
CA ASN A 411 5.55 6.04 -28.60
C ASN A 411 4.52 5.24 -27.77
N GLU A 412 4.80 4.99 -26.49
CA GLU A 412 3.92 4.30 -25.55
C GLU A 412 2.90 5.24 -24.88
N ASN A 413 2.73 6.46 -25.40
CA ASN A 413 1.80 7.48 -24.90
C ASN A 413 2.12 8.01 -23.50
N TYR A 414 3.40 8.12 -23.15
CA TYR A 414 3.82 8.73 -21.89
C TYR A 414 4.50 10.09 -22.14
N ALA A 415 3.97 11.13 -21.51
CA ALA A 415 4.51 12.48 -21.49
C ALA A 415 5.65 12.60 -20.47
N LEU A 416 6.71 13.31 -20.86
CA LEU A 416 7.79 13.73 -19.97
C LEU A 416 7.30 14.83 -19.04
N THR A 417 7.49 14.66 -17.73
CA THR A 417 7.07 15.64 -16.72
C THR A 417 8.26 16.16 -15.91
N ASN A 418 8.05 17.18 -15.08
CA ASN A 418 8.97 17.59 -14.01
C ASN A 418 8.72 16.88 -12.67
N LEU A 419 7.78 15.94 -12.61
CA LEU A 419 7.35 15.27 -11.38
C LEU A 419 8.41 14.25 -10.96
N THR A 420 8.68 14.09 -9.67
CA THR A 420 9.60 13.06 -9.16
C THR A 420 8.89 12.04 -8.28
N ASN A 421 9.37 10.79 -8.25
CA ASN A 421 8.83 9.72 -7.38
C ASN A 421 9.38 9.75 -5.95
N GLY A 422 9.64 10.94 -5.40
CA GLY A 422 10.12 11.14 -4.04
C GLY A 422 11.25 12.15 -3.92
N ALA A 423 11.92 12.13 -2.75
CA ALA A 423 12.81 13.20 -2.30
C ALA A 423 14.33 12.90 -2.40
N THR A 424 14.76 11.62 -2.45
CA THR A 424 16.20 11.25 -2.42
C THR A 424 16.51 9.92 -3.12
N GLY A 425 17.74 9.75 -3.65
CA GLY A 425 18.24 8.46 -4.12
C GLY A 425 17.69 8.04 -5.48
N GLU A 426 17.28 6.77 -5.66
CA GLU A 426 16.61 6.32 -6.89
C GLU A 426 15.22 6.96 -7.09
N SER A 427 14.69 7.62 -6.05
CA SER A 427 13.41 8.34 -6.01
C SER A 427 13.46 9.77 -6.58
N ILE A 428 14.52 10.15 -7.29
CA ILE A 428 14.60 11.46 -7.97
C ILE A 428 14.27 11.38 -9.48
N ARG A 429 13.72 10.24 -9.94
CA ARG A 429 13.46 10.04 -11.37
C ARG A 429 12.24 10.86 -11.78
N LEU A 430 12.31 11.43 -12.98
CA LEU A 430 11.14 12.06 -13.58
C LEU A 430 10.08 11.01 -13.87
N GLU A 431 8.89 11.18 -13.27
CA GLU A 431 7.78 10.27 -13.47
C GLU A 431 7.04 10.63 -14.76
N PRO A 432 6.85 9.66 -15.67
CA PRO A 432 6.07 9.88 -16.86
C PRO A 432 4.58 10.07 -16.51
N LEU A 433 3.84 10.76 -17.37
CA LEU A 433 2.38 10.84 -17.27
C LEU A 433 1.73 10.27 -18.52
N TYR A 434 0.79 9.32 -18.39
CA TYR A 434 0.07 8.82 -19.55
C TYR A 434 -0.78 9.93 -20.20
N VAL A 435 -0.83 9.95 -21.53
CA VAL A 435 -1.66 10.88 -22.30
C VAL A 435 -2.47 10.14 -23.36
N GLU A 436 -3.78 10.37 -23.42
CA GLU A 436 -4.63 9.76 -24.42
C GLU A 436 -4.48 10.48 -25.76
N LYS A 437 -4.29 9.71 -26.85
CA LYS A 437 -4.22 10.25 -28.21
C LYS A 437 -5.62 10.56 -28.74
N THR A 438 -5.76 11.72 -29.38
CA THR A 438 -6.93 12.06 -30.18
C THR A 438 -6.60 11.93 -31.67
N GLU A 439 -7.58 12.10 -32.56
CA GLU A 439 -7.39 11.98 -34.01
C GLU A 439 -6.24 12.87 -34.54
N ASN A 440 -6.00 14.02 -33.92
CA ASN A 440 -5.01 15.01 -34.38
C ASN A 440 -4.04 15.50 -33.29
N GLY A 441 -4.03 14.89 -32.10
CA GLY A 441 -3.35 15.45 -30.94
C GLY A 441 -3.35 14.54 -29.72
N ILE A 442 -3.31 15.15 -28.55
CA ILE A 442 -3.54 14.49 -27.26
C ILE A 442 -4.64 15.24 -26.50
N CYS A 443 -5.33 14.53 -25.60
CA CYS A 443 -6.17 15.21 -24.61
C CYS A 443 -5.27 16.05 -23.68
N ASP A 444 -5.87 16.94 -22.88
CA ASP A 444 -5.14 17.54 -21.76
C ASP A 444 -4.37 16.45 -21.02
N ALA A 445 -3.11 16.72 -20.69
CA ALA A 445 -2.35 15.86 -19.80
C ALA A 445 -2.97 15.93 -18.39
N LYS A 446 -4.11 15.25 -18.25
CA LYS A 446 -4.80 15.06 -16.99
C LYS A 446 -4.16 13.85 -16.36
N ILE A 447 -3.74 14.03 -15.12
CA ILE A 447 -3.62 12.88 -14.24
C ILE A 447 -4.96 12.17 -14.25
N ALA A 448 -4.93 10.89 -14.63
CA ALA A 448 -6.09 10.03 -14.50
C ALA A 448 -6.64 10.19 -13.08
N GLU A 449 -7.95 10.13 -12.91
CA GLU A 449 -8.56 10.34 -11.60
C GLU A 449 -7.99 9.33 -10.58
N PRO A 450 -7.87 9.69 -9.29
CA PRO A 450 -7.52 8.73 -8.26
C PRO A 450 -8.45 7.51 -8.32
N SER A 451 -7.86 6.33 -8.21
CA SER A 451 -8.58 5.07 -8.19
C SER A 451 -8.36 4.35 -6.86
N PHE A 452 -7.65 3.22 -6.87
CA PHE A 452 -7.52 2.36 -5.71
C PHE A 452 -6.23 2.65 -4.96
N ILE A 453 -6.13 2.16 -3.74
CA ILE A 453 -4.94 2.28 -2.90
C ILE A 453 -4.41 0.88 -2.62
N SER A 454 -3.09 0.68 -2.65
CA SER A 454 -2.43 -0.53 -2.15
C SER A 454 -1.66 -0.23 -0.87
N THR A 455 -1.64 -1.16 0.09
CA THR A 455 -0.89 -1.00 1.33
C THR A 455 -0.33 -2.31 1.86
N PHE A 456 0.85 -2.23 2.45
CA PHE A 456 1.51 -3.38 3.07
C PHE A 456 0.91 -3.72 4.44
N MET A 457 0.58 -5.00 4.65
CA MET A 457 0.01 -5.54 5.89
C MET A 457 1.00 -5.62 7.05
N GLY A 458 2.30 -5.50 6.78
CA GLY A 458 3.37 -5.76 7.75
C GLY A 458 3.93 -7.17 7.64
N SER A 459 4.99 -7.45 8.39
CA SER A 459 5.65 -8.76 8.45
C SER A 459 6.15 -9.04 9.87
N LEU A 460 5.98 -10.27 10.35
CA LEU A 460 6.50 -10.70 11.65
C LEU A 460 8.00 -11.05 11.64
N ARG A 461 8.62 -10.92 10.46
CA ARG A 461 10.06 -10.95 10.19
C ARG A 461 10.80 -12.22 10.60
N TYR A 462 11.65 -12.67 9.67
CA TYR A 462 12.65 -13.69 9.94
C TYR A 462 13.96 -13.55 9.13
N TYR A 463 14.11 -12.45 8.37
CA TYR A 463 15.34 -12.12 7.64
C TYR A 463 16.19 -11.07 8.37
N ASN A 464 17.49 -11.07 8.10
CA ASN A 464 18.44 -10.08 8.62
C ASN A 464 18.17 -8.70 7.99
N ASN A 465 18.42 -7.63 8.76
CA ASN A 465 18.30 -6.24 8.32
C ASN A 465 19.21 -5.35 9.20
N ASN A 466 19.29 -4.06 8.91
CA ASN A 466 20.13 -3.12 9.66
C ASN A 466 19.73 -2.85 11.12
N ILE A 467 18.51 -3.23 11.53
CA ILE A 467 18.04 -3.12 12.92
C ILE A 467 18.40 -4.37 13.74
N GLU A 468 18.36 -5.55 13.12
CA GLU A 468 18.66 -6.81 13.80
C GLU A 468 19.32 -7.80 12.84
N ASP A 469 20.43 -8.37 13.27
CA ASP A 469 21.10 -9.44 12.55
C ASP A 469 20.71 -10.79 13.19
N GLY A 470 20.21 -11.72 12.38
CA GLY A 470 19.88 -13.09 12.80
C GLY A 470 18.65 -13.22 13.72
N PRO A 471 17.43 -12.87 13.28
CA PRO A 471 16.22 -13.09 14.08
C PRO A 471 16.04 -14.59 14.35
N THR A 472 15.65 -14.93 15.57
CA THR A 472 15.45 -16.31 16.00
C THR A 472 13.96 -16.65 16.08
N VAL A 473 13.65 -17.93 16.34
CA VAL A 473 12.28 -18.36 16.64
C VAL A 473 11.76 -17.72 17.94
N GLU A 474 12.67 -17.46 18.88
CA GLU A 474 12.32 -16.96 20.21
C GLU A 474 12.32 -15.42 20.32
N ASP A 475 13.11 -14.75 19.48
CA ASP A 475 13.31 -13.31 19.54
C ASP A 475 13.44 -12.70 18.14
N SER A 476 12.53 -11.76 17.85
CA SER A 476 12.60 -10.82 16.74
C SER A 476 12.34 -9.44 17.33
N LYS A 477 13.28 -8.52 17.15
CA LYS A 477 13.21 -7.13 17.64
C LYS A 477 12.36 -6.24 16.77
N VAL A 478 12.08 -6.66 15.54
CA VAL A 478 11.26 -5.91 14.60
C VAL A 478 10.10 -6.78 14.17
N VAL A 479 8.91 -6.36 14.57
CA VAL A 479 7.64 -6.94 14.16
C VAL A 479 6.77 -5.79 13.69
N GLN A 480 6.13 -5.96 12.52
CA GLN A 480 5.24 -4.96 11.96
C GLN A 480 3.89 -5.60 11.63
N ASN A 481 2.83 -4.99 12.12
CA ASN A 481 1.45 -5.29 11.80
C ASN A 481 0.75 -3.97 11.45
N LEU A 482 -0.14 -4.00 10.46
CA LEU A 482 -0.98 -2.87 10.11
C LEU A 482 -2.26 -2.92 10.95
N MET A 483 -2.65 -1.77 11.50
CA MET A 483 -3.97 -1.56 12.08
C MET A 483 -4.77 -0.61 11.18
N MET A 484 -6.01 -0.99 10.88
CA MET A 484 -6.97 -0.14 10.17
C MET A 484 -8.16 0.14 11.06
N TYR A 485 -8.48 1.43 11.20
CA TYR A 485 -9.64 1.92 11.94
C TYR A 485 -10.54 2.67 10.97
N VAL A 486 -11.79 2.22 10.85
CA VAL A 486 -12.79 2.85 9.98
C VAL A 486 -13.73 3.67 10.84
N TYR A 487 -13.87 4.96 10.53
CA TYR A 487 -14.79 5.86 11.22
C TYR A 487 -15.92 6.26 10.28
N LYS A 488 -16.94 6.92 10.83
CA LYS A 488 -17.99 7.52 10.02
C LYS A 488 -17.44 8.78 9.37
N ASP A 489 -17.85 9.04 8.12
CA ASP A 489 -17.57 10.30 7.42
C ASP A 489 -18.16 11.53 8.13
#